data_AF-A0A8J2HNF7-F1
#
_entry.id   AF-A0A8J2HNF7-F1
#
_cell.length_a   1.000
_cell.length_b   1.000
_cell.length_c   1.000
_cell.angle_alpha   90.00
_cell.angle_beta   90.00
_cell.angle_gamma   90.00
#
_symmetry.space_group_name_H-M   'P 1'
#
loop_
_entity.id
_entity.type
_entity.pdbx_description
1 polymer ?
#
loop_
_entity_poly.entity_id
_entity_poly.type
_entity_poly.pdbx_seq_one_letter_code
_entity_poly.pdbx_strand_id
1 'polypeptide(L)'
;MSNNLRGWESEINLRKNQTKNCKVLASAEAEQVPTFENTYIELIRMIQTIIIDEKNLTSTRSCNSGCNLERIANDISNETECQEFLDCKELSAYYYVFEMDNDVRRYEWFEDSYGHTYGNKNDDTCHGNVKLLSSYFEGPFLDYCVYCVCTCKSKPKRALNILQAEVLPHGKTINATWKPVENFYYNETIKNYYIINDDKSSIELRSGIDYGEANIMNLNDVMCSKDEVVTGVRMRFARDSLDTSNSTEAAMELQIQTTRLDFNTGKLMVDIDEPHYLDNSEKSIDQVCIFLIEFVLRNRGNPRNSPETDFVLTTNKSVKFYRSDLKKDAGQTTVPFFDSREVLFDEGFPLEGIGLFHRSDKESGGSFALRIFDFNMF
;
A
#
# COMPACT_ATOMS: atom_id res chain seq x y z
N MET A 1 -28.72 -32.63 34.54
CA MET A 1 -27.36 -32.06 34.61
C MET A 1 -27.34 -30.93 33.60
N SER A 2 -27.81 -29.72 33.94
CA SER A 2 -27.08 -28.64 34.65
C SER A 2 -25.73 -28.36 34.00
N ASN A 3 -25.29 -27.15 33.64
CA ASN A 3 -25.73 -25.76 33.81
C ASN A 3 -24.83 -24.91 32.88
N ASN A 4 -25.29 -23.70 32.54
CA ASN A 4 -24.55 -22.47 32.18
C ASN A 4 -24.97 -21.79 30.87
N LEU A 5 -26.21 -21.31 30.87
CA LEU A 5 -26.65 -20.14 30.12
C LEU A 5 -27.03 -19.06 31.15
N ARG A 6 -26.06 -18.26 31.62
CA ARG A 6 -26.28 -17.00 32.35
C ARG A 6 -25.04 -16.13 32.22
N GLY A 7 -25.17 -15.03 31.49
CA GLY A 7 -24.10 -14.05 31.43
C GLY A 7 -24.35 -12.82 30.55
N TRP A 8 -25.53 -12.58 29.98
CA TRP A 8 -25.73 -11.46 29.04
C TRP A 8 -27.10 -10.73 29.16
N GLU A 9 -27.84 -10.89 30.28
CA GLU A 9 -29.20 -10.31 30.42
C GLU A 9 -29.44 -9.37 31.62
N SER A 10 -28.40 -8.90 32.33
CA SER A 10 -28.61 -8.11 33.57
C SER A 10 -28.18 -6.64 33.56
N GLU A 11 -27.96 -5.98 32.41
CA GLU A 11 -27.58 -4.55 32.40
C GLU A 11 -28.55 -3.57 31.72
N ILE A 12 -29.71 -4.01 31.21
CA ILE A 12 -30.64 -3.13 30.49
C ILE A 12 -31.76 -2.53 31.37
N ASN A 13 -31.89 -2.90 32.65
CA ASN A 13 -33.06 -2.48 33.48
C ASN A 13 -32.78 -1.61 34.71
N LEU A 14 -31.66 -0.87 34.78
CA LEU A 14 -31.34 -0.05 35.96
C LEU A 14 -30.99 1.43 35.74
N ARG A 15 -31.42 2.06 34.64
CA ARG A 15 -31.37 3.53 34.51
C ARG A 15 -32.63 4.15 33.91
N LYS A 16 -33.76 3.99 34.61
CA LYS A 16 -34.87 4.95 34.60
C LYS A 16 -34.99 5.55 36.00
N ASN A 17 -34.97 6.88 36.08
CA ASN A 17 -35.01 7.75 37.26
C ASN A 17 -33.66 8.19 37.85
N GLN A 18 -33.11 9.27 37.29
CA GLN A 18 -32.59 10.39 38.08
C GLN A 18 -32.43 11.63 37.18
N THR A 19 -33.42 12.52 37.24
CA THR A 19 -33.27 13.93 36.90
C THR A 19 -32.45 14.61 38.00
N LYS A 20 -31.18 14.92 37.73
CA LYS A 20 -30.42 15.95 38.46
C LYS A 20 -29.53 16.72 37.50
N ASN A 21 -29.68 18.04 37.55
CA ASN A 21 -28.84 19.02 36.88
C ASN A 21 -27.35 18.74 37.14
N CYS A 22 -26.59 18.46 36.08
CA CYS A 22 -25.14 18.61 36.08
C CYS A 22 -24.74 19.39 34.83
N LYS A 23 -24.29 20.62 35.07
CA LYS A 23 -23.63 21.50 34.11
C LYS A 23 -22.28 20.86 33.78
N VAL A 24 -22.11 20.36 32.55
CA VAL A 24 -20.80 19.87 32.08
C VAL A 24 -20.21 20.94 31.19
N LEU A 25 -19.25 21.68 31.76
CA LEU A 25 -18.17 22.29 31.00
C LEU A 25 -17.32 21.13 30.48
N ALA A 26 -17.29 20.93 29.17
CA ALA A 26 -16.26 20.14 28.51
C ALA A 26 -15.98 20.80 27.17
N SER A 27 -14.86 21.51 27.09
CA SER A 27 -14.14 21.67 25.84
C SER A 27 -13.73 20.26 25.41
N ALA A 28 -14.41 19.70 24.42
CA ALA A 28 -13.83 18.62 23.64
C ALA A 28 -12.82 19.30 22.70
N GLU A 29 -11.54 19.19 23.04
CA GLU A 29 -10.49 19.30 22.04
C GLU A 29 -10.83 18.29 20.95
N ALA A 30 -11.05 18.81 19.73
CA ALA A 30 -11.20 17.98 18.55
C ALA A 30 -9.92 17.13 18.44
N GLU A 31 -10.09 15.82 18.59
CA GLU A 31 -9.04 14.86 18.27
C GLU A 31 -8.61 15.13 16.83
N GLN A 32 -7.34 15.52 16.66
CA GLN A 32 -6.83 16.04 15.40
C GLN A 32 -7.05 15.03 14.28
N VAL A 33 -7.88 15.41 13.30
CA VAL A 33 -7.94 14.76 11.99
C VAL A 33 -6.49 14.67 11.47
N PRO A 34 -6.00 13.51 11.00
CA PRO A 34 -4.70 13.45 10.36
C PRO A 34 -4.76 14.29 9.08
N THR A 35 -4.31 15.53 9.16
CA THR A 35 -4.11 16.36 7.97
C THR A 35 -2.97 15.74 7.20
N PHE A 36 -3.26 15.04 6.12
CA PHE A 36 -2.22 14.65 5.18
C PHE A 36 -1.66 15.93 4.57
N GLU A 37 -0.40 16.27 4.90
CA GLU A 37 0.29 17.45 4.33
C GLU A 37 0.40 17.38 2.79
N ASN A 38 0.16 16.19 2.21
CA ASN A 38 0.23 15.92 0.78
C ASN A 38 -1.05 15.28 0.26
N THR A 39 -1.38 15.54 -1.00
CA THR A 39 -2.51 14.94 -1.74
C THR A 39 -2.20 13.53 -2.25
N TYR A 40 -1.09 12.94 -1.83
CA TYR A 40 -0.64 11.63 -2.24
C TYR A 40 0.05 10.88 -1.10
N ILE A 41 0.05 9.55 -1.20
CA ILE A 41 0.80 8.63 -0.34
C ILE A 41 1.85 7.92 -1.19
N GLU A 42 3.10 8.00 -0.73
CA GLU A 42 4.23 7.26 -1.27
C GLU A 42 4.54 6.03 -0.40
N LEU A 43 4.82 4.89 -1.06
CA LEU A 43 5.36 3.68 -0.44
C LEU A 43 6.88 3.86 -0.26
N ILE A 44 7.23 4.62 0.77
CA ILE A 44 8.62 5.00 1.06
C ILE A 44 9.51 3.76 1.17
N ARG A 45 10.65 3.77 0.47
CA ARG A 45 11.69 2.73 0.49
C ARG A 45 11.20 1.31 0.15
N MET A 46 10.01 1.15 -0.44
CA MET A 46 9.51 -0.17 -0.84
C MET A 46 10.33 -0.75 -1.98
N ILE A 47 10.54 0.03 -3.05
CA ILE A 47 11.35 -0.35 -4.22
C ILE A 47 12.17 0.86 -4.63
N GLN A 48 13.48 0.81 -4.37
CA GLN A 48 14.40 1.91 -4.66
C GLN A 48 15.74 1.40 -5.17
N THR A 49 16.51 2.26 -5.82
CA THR A 49 17.91 1.99 -6.11
C THR A 49 18.78 2.17 -4.87
N ILE A 50 19.71 1.24 -4.68
CA ILE A 50 20.79 1.33 -3.69
C ILE A 50 22.13 1.12 -4.40
N ILE A 51 23.14 1.86 -3.94
CA ILE A 51 24.54 1.60 -4.26
C ILE A 51 25.12 0.88 -3.05
N ILE A 52 25.51 -0.37 -3.23
CA ILE A 52 25.97 -1.24 -2.16
C ILE A 52 27.34 -1.80 -2.52
N ASP A 53 28.22 -1.87 -1.52
CA ASP A 53 29.48 -2.59 -1.65
C ASP A 53 29.20 -4.06 -1.95
N GLU A 54 29.85 -4.62 -2.97
CA GLU A 54 29.70 -6.04 -3.33
C GLU A 54 29.90 -6.97 -2.13
N LYS A 55 30.85 -6.61 -1.26
CA LYS A 55 31.11 -7.35 -0.03
C LYS A 55 29.89 -7.44 0.88
N ASN A 56 29.01 -6.45 0.84
CA ASN A 56 27.78 -6.44 1.66
C ASN A 56 26.60 -7.11 0.95
N LEU A 57 26.74 -7.49 -0.33
CA LEU A 57 25.74 -8.30 -1.02
C LEU A 57 25.73 -9.75 -0.55
N THR A 58 26.87 -10.28 -0.08
CA THR A 58 26.97 -11.69 0.34
C THR A 58 27.19 -11.87 1.83
N SER A 59 26.67 -12.97 2.39
CA SER A 59 26.85 -13.28 3.81
C SER A 59 28.30 -13.65 4.14
N THR A 60 29.01 -14.25 3.17
CA THR A 60 30.44 -14.56 3.25
C THR A 60 31.36 -13.35 3.07
N ARG A 61 30.81 -12.19 2.72
CA ARG A 61 31.57 -10.97 2.42
C ARG A 61 32.55 -11.14 1.26
N SER A 62 32.11 -11.78 0.18
CA SER A 62 32.92 -12.06 -1.01
C SER A 62 32.82 -10.94 -2.07
N CYS A 63 33.83 -10.83 -2.93
CA CYS A 63 33.89 -9.81 -4.01
C CYS A 63 34.11 -10.44 -5.40
N ASN A 64 33.66 -11.68 -5.58
CA ASN A 64 33.98 -12.47 -6.78
C ASN A 64 32.78 -12.58 -7.73
N SER A 65 31.66 -11.93 -7.42
CA SER A 65 30.39 -12.02 -8.14
C SER A 65 30.30 -11.02 -9.30
N GLY A 66 30.96 -9.87 -9.19
CA GLY A 66 30.80 -8.74 -10.11
C GLY A 66 29.36 -8.23 -10.12
N CYS A 67 28.72 -8.15 -8.94
CA CYS A 67 27.33 -7.77 -8.76
C CYS A 67 26.28 -8.71 -9.38
N ASN A 68 26.69 -9.91 -9.83
CA ASN A 68 25.77 -10.86 -10.45
C ASN A 68 25.03 -11.70 -9.41
N LEU A 69 23.75 -11.42 -9.23
CA LEU A 69 22.88 -12.13 -8.28
C LEU A 69 22.78 -13.63 -8.54
N GLU A 70 22.84 -14.11 -9.79
CA GLU A 70 22.76 -15.54 -10.10
C GLU A 70 23.97 -16.30 -9.53
N ARG A 71 25.13 -15.65 -9.45
CA ARG A 71 26.35 -16.26 -8.90
C ARG A 71 26.34 -16.36 -7.38
N ILE A 72 25.49 -15.56 -6.72
CA ILE A 72 25.41 -15.46 -5.26
C ILE A 72 24.02 -15.82 -4.72
N ALA A 73 23.16 -16.45 -5.51
CA ALA A 73 21.76 -16.70 -5.15
C ALA A 73 21.56 -17.41 -3.80
N ASN A 74 22.52 -18.26 -3.40
CA ASN A 74 22.49 -19.01 -2.14
C ASN A 74 23.25 -18.33 -0.99
N ASP A 75 23.82 -17.15 -1.22
CA ASP A 75 24.70 -16.45 -0.28
C ASP A 75 24.35 -14.97 -0.15
N ILE A 76 23.13 -14.55 -0.52
CA ILE A 76 22.69 -13.17 -0.38
C ILE A 76 22.65 -12.78 1.12
N SER A 77 23.17 -11.61 1.44
CA SER A 77 23.21 -11.08 2.81
C SER A 77 21.82 -10.71 3.33
N ASN A 78 21.50 -11.18 4.54
CA ASN A 78 20.32 -10.77 5.31
C ASN A 78 20.63 -9.66 6.33
N GLU A 79 21.86 -9.14 6.37
CA GLU A 79 22.28 -8.08 7.30
C GLU A 79 21.91 -6.66 6.82
N THR A 80 21.24 -6.56 5.67
CA THR A 80 20.86 -5.28 5.06
C THR A 80 19.38 -4.96 5.28
N GLU A 81 18.99 -3.71 5.07
CA GLU A 81 17.57 -3.30 5.11
C GLU A 81 16.76 -3.79 3.90
N CYS A 82 17.42 -4.33 2.88
CA CYS A 82 16.81 -4.88 1.69
C CYS A 82 16.36 -6.32 1.98
N GLN A 83 15.07 -6.58 1.84
CA GLN A 83 14.54 -7.94 1.90
C GLN A 83 14.96 -8.74 0.66
N GLU A 84 15.04 -8.06 -0.49
CA GLU A 84 15.37 -8.67 -1.77
C GLU A 84 16.16 -7.68 -2.62
N PHE A 85 17.19 -8.19 -3.30
CA PHE A 85 17.96 -7.44 -4.30
C PHE A 85 17.55 -7.90 -5.70
N LEU A 86 17.34 -6.93 -6.59
CA LEU A 86 16.96 -7.13 -7.98
C LEU A 86 17.85 -6.28 -8.90
N ASP A 87 18.02 -6.69 -10.16
CA ASP A 87 18.70 -5.92 -11.22
C ASP A 87 20.08 -5.34 -10.84
N CYS A 88 20.86 -6.05 -10.02
CA CYS A 88 22.19 -5.62 -9.61
C CYS A 88 23.18 -5.64 -10.78
N LYS A 89 23.99 -4.59 -10.87
CA LYS A 89 25.09 -4.48 -11.83
C LYS A 89 26.14 -3.48 -11.39
N GLU A 90 27.36 -3.72 -11.81
CA GLU A 90 28.40 -2.70 -11.84
C GLU A 90 28.14 -1.80 -13.07
N LEU A 91 27.93 -0.50 -12.85
CA LEU A 91 27.82 0.48 -13.94
C LEU A 91 29.19 1.07 -14.30
N SER A 92 30.09 1.18 -13.32
CA SER A 92 31.30 1.99 -13.41
C SER A 92 32.29 1.68 -12.30
N ALA A 93 33.56 2.04 -12.51
CA ALA A 93 34.64 1.81 -11.54
C ALA A 93 34.55 2.67 -10.27
N TYR A 94 33.96 3.87 -10.35
CA TYR A 94 33.65 4.71 -9.20
C TYR A 94 32.40 5.55 -9.44
N TYR A 95 31.83 6.05 -8.33
CA TYR A 95 30.66 6.91 -8.31
C TYR A 95 30.87 8.10 -7.37
N TYR A 96 30.42 9.28 -7.81
CA TYR A 96 30.16 10.40 -6.92
C TYR A 96 28.71 10.35 -6.49
N VAL A 97 28.43 10.24 -5.19
CA VAL A 97 27.09 10.05 -4.65
C VAL A 97 26.72 11.22 -3.75
N PHE A 98 25.59 11.86 -4.03
CA PHE A 98 24.98 12.82 -3.13
C PHE A 98 23.88 12.13 -2.33
N GLU A 99 24.19 11.78 -1.09
CA GLU A 99 23.23 11.16 -0.17
C GLU A 99 22.30 12.18 0.45
N MET A 100 21.04 11.77 0.66
CA MET A 100 20.02 12.55 1.33
C MET A 100 19.88 12.08 2.77
N ASP A 101 19.87 13.03 3.71
CA ASP A 101 19.63 12.75 5.12
C ASP A 101 18.12 12.79 5.42
N ASN A 102 17.35 11.90 4.79
CA ASN A 102 15.93 11.74 5.10
C ASN A 102 15.43 10.30 4.89
N ASP A 103 14.27 10.01 5.47
CA ASP A 103 13.67 8.68 5.43
C ASP A 103 13.04 8.35 4.07
N VAL A 104 12.86 9.33 3.18
CA VAL A 104 12.13 9.16 1.92
C VAL A 104 13.05 8.69 0.78
N ARG A 105 14.20 9.34 0.59
CA ARG A 105 15.14 9.12 -0.52
C ARG A 105 16.54 8.89 0.04
N ARG A 106 17.33 8.04 -0.61
CA ARG A 106 18.74 7.74 -0.24
C ARG A 106 19.70 8.69 -0.93
N TYR A 107 19.41 8.98 -2.19
CA TYR A 107 20.25 9.81 -3.05
C TYR A 107 19.42 10.91 -3.68
N GLU A 108 20.02 12.08 -3.91
CA GLU A 108 19.41 13.06 -4.82
C GLU A 108 19.87 12.78 -6.25
N TRP A 109 21.17 12.54 -6.39
CA TRP A 109 21.80 12.12 -7.62
C TRP A 109 23.07 11.31 -7.33
N PHE A 110 23.51 10.55 -8.33
CA PHE A 110 24.86 10.03 -8.38
C PHE A 110 25.40 10.11 -9.81
N GLU A 111 26.72 10.17 -9.94
CA GLU A 111 27.42 10.30 -11.22
C GLU A 111 28.46 9.19 -11.36
N ASP A 112 28.50 8.56 -12.52
CA ASP A 112 29.46 7.49 -12.83
C ASP A 112 30.80 8.03 -13.34
N SER A 113 31.81 7.16 -13.51
CA SER A 113 33.13 7.57 -14.00
C SER A 113 33.14 8.02 -15.46
N TYR A 114 32.05 7.79 -16.21
CA TYR A 114 31.88 8.26 -17.58
C TYR A 114 31.23 9.64 -17.64
N GLY A 115 30.86 10.23 -16.50
CA GLY A 115 30.18 11.52 -16.41
C GLY A 115 28.68 11.44 -16.66
N HIS A 116 28.08 10.25 -16.64
CA HIS A 116 26.62 10.14 -16.67
C HIS A 116 26.06 10.40 -15.28
N THR A 117 25.18 11.39 -15.21
CA THR A 117 24.42 11.72 -14.00
C THR A 117 23.08 11.00 -13.98
N TYR A 118 22.73 10.46 -12.82
CA TYR A 118 21.47 9.80 -12.50
C TYR A 118 20.76 10.58 -11.40
N GLY A 119 19.53 11.03 -11.66
CA GLY A 119 18.83 11.96 -10.76
C GLY A 119 19.08 13.43 -11.11
N ASN A 120 18.68 14.33 -10.21
CA ASN A 120 18.72 15.76 -10.47
C ASN A 120 19.94 16.42 -9.80
N LYS A 121 21.00 16.61 -10.57
CA LYS A 121 22.18 17.38 -10.14
C LYS A 121 21.93 18.87 -10.39
N ASN A 122 21.11 19.46 -9.54
CA ASN A 122 20.94 20.91 -9.46
C ASN A 122 21.96 21.50 -8.50
N ASP A 123 22.84 22.37 -9.01
CA ASP A 123 23.92 22.98 -8.24
C ASP A 123 23.42 23.91 -7.12
N ASP A 124 22.21 24.47 -7.26
CA ASP A 124 21.61 25.43 -6.31
C ASP A 124 21.01 24.77 -5.05
N THR A 125 20.81 23.45 -5.03
CA THR A 125 20.14 22.72 -3.93
C THR A 125 21.05 21.75 -3.17
N CYS A 126 22.33 21.66 -3.53
CA CYS A 126 23.30 20.74 -2.93
C CYS A 126 23.80 21.23 -1.55
N HIS A 127 22.98 21.09 -0.50
CA HIS A 127 23.40 21.33 0.89
C HIS A 127 23.85 20.05 1.61
N GLY A 128 24.74 19.27 0.99
CA GLY A 128 25.17 17.96 1.52
C GLY A 128 26.58 17.57 1.06
N ASN A 129 27.10 16.48 1.65
CA ASN A 129 28.44 15.97 1.33
C ASN A 129 28.37 14.94 0.19
N VAL A 130 29.15 15.17 -0.86
CA VAL A 130 29.36 14.19 -1.93
C VAL A 130 30.37 13.14 -1.46
N LYS A 131 30.01 11.86 -1.54
CA LYS A 131 30.89 10.72 -1.27
C LYS A 131 31.46 10.16 -2.57
N LEU A 132 32.74 9.79 -2.56
CA LEU A 132 33.37 9.03 -3.63
C LEU A 132 33.38 7.55 -3.23
N LEU A 133 32.71 6.72 -4.01
CA LEU A 133 32.72 5.26 -3.87
C LEU A 133 33.52 4.68 -5.02
N SER A 134 34.67 4.08 -4.75
CA SER A 134 35.57 3.52 -5.78
C SER A 134 35.88 2.08 -5.50
N SER A 135 36.04 1.27 -6.55
CA SER A 135 36.53 -0.09 -6.40
C SER A 135 37.88 -0.12 -5.68
N TYR A 136 38.10 -1.18 -4.91
CA TYR A 136 39.28 -1.31 -4.06
C TYR A 136 39.72 -2.76 -3.94
N PHE A 137 41.02 -2.97 -3.71
CA PHE A 137 41.58 -4.31 -3.54
C PHE A 137 41.34 -4.82 -2.11
N GLU A 138 40.75 -5.99 -1.97
CA GLU A 138 40.48 -6.63 -0.69
C GLU A 138 41.45 -7.80 -0.48
N GLY A 139 42.51 -7.52 0.29
CA GLY A 139 43.62 -8.44 0.53
C GLY A 139 43.24 -9.86 0.98
N PRO A 140 42.26 -10.06 1.89
CA PRO A 140 41.80 -11.39 2.30
C PRO A 140 41.27 -12.28 1.18
N PHE A 141 40.70 -11.71 0.12
CA PHE A 141 40.16 -12.48 -1.02
C PHE A 141 41.05 -12.45 -2.26
N LEU A 142 42.13 -11.66 -2.23
CA LEU A 142 43.01 -11.41 -3.37
C LEU A 142 42.25 -10.93 -4.62
N ASP A 143 41.15 -10.21 -4.41
CA ASP A 143 40.25 -9.73 -5.47
C ASP A 143 39.89 -8.25 -5.25
N TYR A 144 39.26 -7.63 -6.25
CA TYR A 144 38.74 -6.27 -6.17
C TYR A 144 37.26 -6.28 -5.81
N CYS A 145 36.88 -5.51 -4.81
CA CYS A 145 35.48 -5.22 -4.51
C CYS A 145 35.01 -4.03 -5.32
N VAL A 146 33.82 -4.13 -5.88
CA VAL A 146 33.16 -3.06 -6.64
C VAL A 146 31.90 -2.58 -5.92
N TYR A 147 31.39 -1.42 -6.32
CA TYR A 147 30.09 -0.93 -5.85
C TYR A 147 29.00 -1.28 -6.87
N CYS A 148 28.00 -2.01 -6.39
CA CYS A 148 26.88 -2.50 -7.17
C CYS A 148 25.70 -1.54 -7.11
N VAL A 149 25.13 -1.22 -8.26
CA VAL A 149 23.86 -0.49 -8.35
C VAL A 149 22.75 -1.53 -8.47
N CYS A 150 21.94 -1.63 -7.43
CA CYS A 150 20.88 -2.63 -7.30
C CYS A 150 19.51 -1.96 -7.10
N THR A 151 18.44 -2.68 -7.43
CA THR A 151 17.10 -2.39 -6.91
C THR A 151 16.96 -3.12 -5.57
N CYS A 152 16.72 -2.37 -4.50
CA CYS A 152 16.41 -2.85 -3.16
C CYS A 152 14.90 -2.87 -2.97
N LYS A 153 14.35 -4.03 -2.60
CA LYS A 153 12.96 -4.18 -2.20
C LYS A 153 12.88 -4.35 -0.68
N SER A 154 12.01 -3.58 -0.04
CA SER A 154 11.78 -3.60 1.41
C SER A 154 10.28 -3.47 1.73
N LYS A 155 9.89 -3.64 3.00
CA LYS A 155 8.48 -3.64 3.43
C LYS A 155 8.03 -2.24 3.88
N PRO A 156 7.23 -1.51 3.09
CA PRO A 156 6.67 -0.24 3.54
C PRO A 156 5.56 -0.50 4.56
N LYS A 157 5.34 0.44 5.48
CA LYS A 157 4.19 0.44 6.40
C LYS A 157 3.27 1.60 6.06
N ARG A 158 2.05 1.32 5.60
CA ARG A 158 0.99 2.31 5.38
C ARG A 158 -0.38 1.69 5.70
N ALA A 159 -1.31 2.53 6.13
CA ALA A 159 -2.65 2.17 6.55
C ALA A 159 -3.66 3.11 5.88
N LEU A 160 -4.82 2.57 5.49
CA LEU A 160 -5.92 3.33 4.86
C LEU A 160 -7.11 3.40 5.83
N ASN A 161 -7.54 4.60 6.18
CA ASN A 161 -8.75 4.81 6.98
C ASN A 161 -9.99 4.84 6.08
N ILE A 162 -11.14 4.44 6.63
CA ILE A 162 -12.43 4.46 5.93
C ILE A 162 -13.40 5.35 6.70
N LEU A 163 -14.17 6.18 6.00
CA LEU A 163 -15.27 6.95 6.56
C LEU A 163 -16.56 6.12 6.48
N GLN A 164 -17.23 5.92 7.62
CA GLN A 164 -18.47 5.16 7.70
C GLN A 164 -19.63 6.07 8.15
N ALA A 165 -20.81 5.92 7.54
CA ALA A 165 -22.02 6.67 7.91
C ALA A 165 -23.24 5.75 8.06
N GLU A 166 -24.24 6.20 8.81
CA GLU A 166 -25.54 5.54 8.96
C GLU A 166 -26.48 5.98 7.83
N VAL A 167 -27.18 5.03 7.22
CA VAL A 167 -28.16 5.29 6.16
C VAL A 167 -29.54 5.56 6.76
N LEU A 168 -30.24 6.55 6.22
CA LEU A 168 -31.58 6.97 6.55
C LEU A 168 -32.57 6.67 5.41
N PRO A 169 -33.89 6.75 5.67
CA PRO A 169 -34.90 6.69 4.63
C PRO A 169 -34.58 7.59 3.43
N HIS A 170 -34.80 7.07 2.23
CA HIS A 170 -34.55 7.75 0.96
C HIS A 170 -33.06 8.03 0.68
N GLY A 171 -32.15 7.21 1.23
CA GLY A 171 -30.73 7.26 0.89
C GLY A 171 -29.97 8.46 1.45
N LYS A 172 -30.54 9.19 2.42
CA LYS A 172 -29.76 10.18 3.17
C LYS A 172 -28.79 9.47 4.11
N THR A 173 -27.68 10.10 4.48
CA THR A 173 -26.79 9.56 5.51
C THR A 173 -26.56 10.55 6.64
N ILE A 174 -26.28 10.04 7.83
CA ILE A 174 -25.93 10.83 9.03
C ILE A 174 -24.77 10.18 9.78
N ASN A 175 -24.20 10.93 10.72
CA ASN A 175 -23.21 10.43 11.67
C ASN A 175 -21.97 9.82 10.99
N ALA A 176 -21.44 10.49 9.97
CA ALA A 176 -20.20 10.07 9.34
C ALA A 176 -19.04 10.12 10.36
N THR A 177 -18.37 8.98 10.56
CA THR A 177 -17.25 8.83 11.49
C THR A 177 -16.11 8.08 10.84
N TRP A 178 -14.89 8.56 11.06
CA TRP A 178 -13.69 7.86 10.62
C TRP A 178 -13.52 6.58 11.46
N LYS A 179 -13.36 5.45 10.78
CA LYS A 179 -12.94 4.20 11.41
C LYS A 179 -11.42 4.13 11.35
N PRO A 180 -10.73 4.18 12.51
CA PRO A 180 -9.28 4.05 12.54
C PRO A 180 -8.90 2.63 12.08
N VAL A 181 -7.76 2.53 11.43
CA VAL A 181 -7.17 1.23 11.09
C VAL A 181 -6.81 0.47 12.36
N GLU A 182 -6.96 -0.85 12.30
CA GLU A 182 -6.56 -1.78 13.36
C GLU A 182 -5.07 -1.61 13.73
N ASN A 183 -4.75 -1.86 14.99
CA ASN A 183 -3.39 -1.70 15.51
C ASN A 183 -2.53 -2.93 15.15
N PHE A 184 -1.84 -2.87 14.02
CA PHE A 184 -0.98 -3.96 13.55
C PHE A 184 0.41 -3.97 14.20
N TYR A 185 0.84 -5.15 14.62
CA TYR A 185 2.17 -5.43 15.16
C TYR A 185 2.88 -6.51 14.33
N TYR A 186 4.13 -6.26 13.94
CA TYR A 186 4.98 -7.25 13.29
C TYR A 186 5.97 -7.84 14.28
N ASN A 187 5.98 -9.15 14.42
CA ASN A 187 6.96 -9.85 15.23
C ASN A 187 8.10 -10.34 14.33
N GLU A 188 9.28 -9.72 14.45
CA GLU A 188 10.45 -10.04 13.62
C GLU A 188 10.98 -11.47 13.82
N THR A 189 10.85 -12.03 15.02
CA THR A 189 11.38 -13.35 15.37
C THR A 189 10.64 -14.47 14.64
N ILE A 190 9.31 -14.42 14.68
CA ILE A 190 8.43 -15.40 14.02
C ILE A 190 7.97 -14.95 12.64
N LYS A 191 8.37 -13.74 12.23
CA LYS A 191 8.07 -13.13 10.95
C LYS A 191 6.57 -13.07 10.62
N ASN A 192 5.72 -12.79 11.62
CA ASN A 192 4.27 -12.75 11.47
C ASN A 192 3.63 -11.44 11.95
N TYR A 193 2.44 -11.11 11.45
CA TYR A 193 1.66 -9.94 11.85
C TYR A 193 0.52 -10.31 12.82
N TYR A 194 0.17 -9.35 13.68
CA TYR A 194 -0.89 -9.46 14.68
C TYR A 194 -1.71 -8.18 14.72
N ILE A 195 -3.01 -8.29 14.99
CA ILE A 195 -3.83 -7.17 15.45
C ILE A 195 -3.81 -7.14 16.97
N ILE A 196 -3.53 -5.99 17.57
CA ILE A 196 -3.62 -5.77 19.00
C ILE A 196 -4.93 -5.04 19.31
N ASN A 197 -5.83 -5.71 20.02
CA ASN A 197 -7.09 -5.14 20.47
C ASN A 197 -6.89 -4.20 21.66
N ASP A 198 -7.90 -3.37 21.96
CA ASP A 198 -7.88 -2.43 23.10
C ASP A 198 -7.71 -3.12 24.46
N ASP A 199 -8.22 -4.35 24.58
CA ASP A 199 -8.07 -5.21 25.75
C ASP A 199 -6.70 -5.90 25.85
N LYS A 200 -5.78 -5.56 24.92
CA LYS A 200 -4.43 -6.14 24.75
C LYS A 200 -4.42 -7.61 24.33
N SER A 201 -5.55 -8.18 23.95
CA SER A 201 -5.56 -9.46 23.24
C SER A 201 -4.98 -9.28 21.84
N SER A 202 -4.36 -10.35 21.31
CA SER A 202 -3.76 -10.33 19.98
C SER A 202 -4.43 -11.36 19.08
N ILE A 203 -4.80 -10.96 17.86
CA ILE A 203 -5.28 -11.85 16.81
C ILE A 203 -4.14 -12.06 15.83
N GLU A 204 -3.79 -13.32 15.59
CA GLU A 204 -2.78 -13.69 14.59
C GLU A 204 -3.32 -13.52 13.18
N LEU A 205 -2.56 -12.82 12.34
CA LEU A 205 -2.89 -12.68 10.93
C LEU A 205 -2.27 -13.82 10.10
N ARG A 206 -2.99 -14.24 9.06
CA ARG A 206 -2.60 -15.32 8.17
C ARG A 206 -1.92 -14.75 6.92
N SER A 207 -0.67 -15.16 6.69
CA SER A 207 0.06 -14.84 5.47
C SER A 207 -0.66 -15.40 4.23
N GLY A 208 -0.75 -14.62 3.17
CA GLY A 208 -1.44 -14.95 1.92
C GLY A 208 -2.95 -14.73 1.94
N ILE A 209 -3.54 -14.44 3.10
CA ILE A 209 -4.97 -14.12 3.29
C ILE A 209 -5.12 -12.69 3.83
N ASP A 210 -4.58 -12.43 5.02
CA ASP A 210 -4.72 -11.15 5.71
C ASP A 210 -3.57 -10.17 5.34
N TYR A 211 -2.41 -10.69 4.96
CA TYR A 211 -1.27 -9.89 4.49
C TYR A 211 -0.37 -10.68 3.53
N GLY A 212 0.49 -9.99 2.78
CA GLY A 212 1.42 -10.62 1.83
C GLY A 212 2.31 -9.61 1.12
N GLU A 213 2.97 -10.03 0.04
CA GLU A 213 3.85 -9.19 -0.77
C GLU A 213 3.12 -8.55 -1.95
N ALA A 214 2.53 -7.40 -1.67
CA ALA A 214 1.81 -6.57 -2.62
C ALA A 214 2.74 -5.95 -3.69
N ASN A 215 2.99 -6.66 -4.79
CA ASN A 215 3.85 -6.16 -5.88
C ASN A 215 3.07 -5.69 -7.12
N ILE A 216 1.80 -6.11 -7.26
CA ILE A 216 0.94 -5.83 -8.40
C ILE A 216 -0.43 -5.42 -7.88
N MET A 217 -1.08 -4.45 -8.52
CA MET A 217 -2.44 -4.00 -8.22
C MET A 217 -3.35 -4.20 -9.41
N ASN A 218 -4.48 -4.88 -9.21
CA ASN A 218 -5.56 -5.00 -10.18
C ASN A 218 -6.44 -3.75 -10.14
N LEU A 219 -6.62 -3.13 -11.29
CA LEU A 219 -7.43 -1.94 -11.49
C LEU A 219 -8.78 -2.36 -12.02
N ASN A 220 -9.82 -2.23 -11.21
CA ASN A 220 -11.14 -2.74 -11.51
C ASN A 220 -12.20 -1.86 -10.84
N ASP A 221 -13.36 -1.81 -11.46
CA ASP A 221 -14.59 -1.37 -10.80
C ASP A 221 -15.33 -2.59 -10.28
N VAL A 222 -15.83 -2.49 -9.06
CA VAL A 222 -16.69 -3.50 -8.44
C VAL A 222 -18.02 -2.82 -8.12
N MET A 223 -19.10 -3.38 -8.67
CA MET A 223 -20.45 -2.83 -8.59
C MET A 223 -21.35 -3.81 -7.85
N CYS A 224 -22.23 -3.29 -7.01
CA CYS A 224 -23.30 -3.99 -6.33
C CYS A 224 -24.31 -4.58 -7.33
N SER A 225 -25.08 -5.56 -6.86
CA SER A 225 -26.31 -5.97 -7.56
C SER A 225 -27.39 -4.90 -7.38
N LYS A 226 -28.48 -5.02 -8.15
CA LYS A 226 -29.63 -4.13 -8.00
C LYS A 226 -30.18 -4.18 -6.57
N ASP A 227 -30.51 -3.01 -6.01
CA ASP A 227 -31.06 -2.81 -4.66
C ASP A 227 -30.07 -3.12 -3.51
N GLU A 228 -28.78 -3.29 -3.82
CA GLU A 228 -27.71 -3.47 -2.84
C GLU A 228 -26.79 -2.26 -2.78
N VAL A 229 -26.23 -2.04 -1.59
CA VAL A 229 -25.29 -0.95 -1.32
C VAL A 229 -24.00 -1.49 -0.71
N VAL A 230 -22.92 -0.75 -0.90
CA VAL A 230 -21.61 -1.07 -0.30
C VAL A 230 -21.69 -0.85 1.20
N THR A 231 -21.37 -1.88 1.98
CA THR A 231 -21.31 -1.85 3.45
C THR A 231 -19.94 -2.14 4.02
N GLY A 232 -19.00 -2.56 3.17
CA GLY A 232 -17.61 -2.83 3.55
C GLY A 232 -16.70 -2.86 2.33
N VAL A 233 -15.41 -2.64 2.56
CA VAL A 233 -14.37 -2.63 1.52
C VAL A 233 -13.16 -3.35 2.06
N ARG A 234 -12.53 -4.18 1.23
CA ARG A 234 -11.24 -4.78 1.56
C ARG A 234 -10.35 -4.91 0.33
N MET A 235 -9.05 -4.99 0.57
CA MET A 235 -8.09 -5.46 -0.43
C MET A 235 -7.70 -6.89 -0.08
N ARG A 236 -7.53 -7.74 -1.09
CA ARG A 236 -7.00 -9.10 -0.92
C ARG A 236 -6.07 -9.48 -2.07
N PHE A 237 -5.44 -10.65 -1.98
CA PHE A 237 -4.67 -11.21 -3.08
C PHE A 237 -5.59 -11.93 -4.10
N ALA A 238 -5.34 -11.74 -5.39
CA ALA A 238 -6.07 -12.43 -6.44
C ALA A 238 -5.77 -13.94 -6.38
N ARG A 239 -6.78 -14.77 -6.67
CA ARG A 239 -6.75 -16.24 -6.48
C ARG A 239 -6.68 -16.71 -5.03
N ASP A 240 -6.86 -15.80 -4.08
CA ASP A 240 -7.15 -16.16 -2.70
C ASP A 240 -8.54 -16.82 -2.64
N SER A 241 -8.62 -18.06 -2.18
CA SER A 241 -9.89 -18.70 -1.82
C SER A 241 -10.13 -18.43 -0.34
N LEU A 242 -11.37 -18.08 0.04
CA LEU A 242 -11.77 -17.81 1.43
C LEU A 242 -11.29 -18.88 2.44
N ASP A 243 -11.06 -20.12 1.97
CA ASP A 243 -10.58 -21.23 2.78
C ASP A 243 -9.12 -21.66 2.55
N THR A 244 -8.48 -21.27 1.45
CA THR A 244 -7.10 -21.70 1.12
C THR A 244 -6.40 -20.74 0.15
N SER A 245 -5.50 -19.91 0.66
CA SER A 245 -4.50 -19.23 -0.16
C SER A 245 -3.10 -19.53 0.35
N ASN A 246 -2.28 -20.07 -0.54
CA ASN A 246 -0.85 -20.26 -0.31
C ASN A 246 -0.02 -19.19 -1.06
N SER A 247 -0.65 -18.22 -1.72
CA SER A 247 0.06 -17.27 -2.58
C SER A 247 0.30 -15.96 -1.85
N THR A 248 1.56 -15.71 -1.50
CA THR A 248 2.01 -14.44 -0.92
C THR A 248 2.43 -13.41 -1.96
N GLU A 249 2.37 -13.73 -3.26
CA GLU A 249 2.95 -12.94 -4.36
C GLU A 249 1.95 -12.60 -5.48
N ALA A 250 0.65 -12.80 -5.26
CA ALA A 250 -0.36 -12.50 -6.27
C ALA A 250 -0.63 -10.98 -6.39
N ALA A 251 -1.39 -10.60 -7.43
CA ALA A 251 -1.85 -9.22 -7.57
C ALA A 251 -2.88 -8.90 -6.48
N MET A 252 -2.81 -7.72 -5.87
CA MET A 252 -3.85 -7.23 -4.99
C MET A 252 -5.08 -6.84 -5.79
N GLU A 253 -6.27 -7.06 -5.24
CA GLU A 253 -7.54 -6.65 -5.83
C GLU A 253 -8.48 -6.05 -4.79
N LEU A 254 -9.33 -5.14 -5.26
CA LEU A 254 -10.39 -4.52 -4.49
C LEU A 254 -11.60 -5.47 -4.41
N GLN A 255 -12.20 -5.57 -3.23
CA GLN A 255 -13.47 -6.23 -3.00
C GLN A 255 -14.41 -5.33 -2.19
N ILE A 256 -15.71 -5.50 -2.41
CA ILE A 256 -16.76 -4.82 -1.67
C ILE A 256 -17.64 -5.85 -0.96
N GLN A 257 -18.05 -5.52 0.25
CA GLN A 257 -19.16 -6.20 0.91
C GLN A 257 -20.44 -5.48 0.51
N THR A 258 -21.46 -6.22 0.10
CA THR A 258 -22.75 -5.66 -0.29
C THR A 258 -23.86 -6.08 0.65
N THR A 259 -24.86 -5.24 0.79
CA THR A 259 -26.05 -5.56 1.59
C THR A 259 -27.26 -4.89 0.97
N ARG A 260 -28.39 -5.61 0.93
CA ARG A 260 -29.63 -5.05 0.40
C ARG A 260 -30.09 -3.88 1.26
N LEU A 261 -30.54 -2.80 0.62
CA LEU A 261 -31.08 -1.63 1.29
C LEU A 261 -32.58 -1.53 1.04
N ASP A 262 -33.36 -1.53 2.12
CA ASP A 262 -34.74 -1.06 2.05
C ASP A 262 -34.72 0.47 1.99
N PHE A 263 -34.84 1.01 0.77
CA PHE A 263 -34.75 2.44 0.51
C PHE A 263 -35.83 3.26 1.24
N ASN A 264 -37.02 2.70 1.44
CA ASN A 264 -38.12 3.42 2.09
C ASN A 264 -37.88 3.57 3.58
N THR A 265 -37.28 2.56 4.22
CA THR A 265 -37.03 2.57 5.66
C THR A 265 -35.62 2.99 6.03
N GLY A 266 -34.70 3.02 5.06
CA GLY A 266 -33.27 3.26 5.30
C GLY A 266 -32.57 2.10 5.99
N LYS A 267 -33.17 0.92 6.04
CA LYS A 267 -32.63 -0.23 6.79
C LYS A 267 -31.88 -1.18 5.88
N LEU A 268 -30.69 -1.59 6.34
CA LEU A 268 -29.96 -2.69 5.74
C LEU A 268 -30.67 -4.02 6.05
N MET A 269 -30.97 -4.78 5.01
CA MET A 269 -31.53 -6.12 5.10
C MET A 269 -30.37 -7.11 5.19
N VAL A 270 -29.88 -7.30 6.42
CA VAL A 270 -28.81 -8.27 6.71
C VAL A 270 -29.45 -9.65 6.81
N ASP A 271 -29.13 -10.54 5.88
CA ASP A 271 -29.32 -11.98 6.11
C ASP A 271 -28.31 -12.40 7.19
N ILE A 272 -28.83 -12.93 8.30
CA ILE A 272 -28.04 -13.22 9.52
C ILE A 272 -27.00 -14.32 9.27
N ASP A 273 -27.14 -15.08 8.18
CA ASP A 273 -26.35 -16.28 7.95
C ASP A 273 -25.07 -16.06 7.13
N GLU A 274 -24.98 -15.11 6.18
CA GLU A 274 -23.73 -14.87 5.41
C GLU A 274 -23.61 -13.44 4.84
N PRO A 275 -22.55 -12.66 5.18
CA PRO A 275 -22.21 -11.44 4.44
C PRO A 275 -21.66 -11.76 3.04
N HIS A 276 -22.30 -11.24 1.99
CA HIS A 276 -21.84 -11.41 0.60
C HIS A 276 -20.71 -10.41 0.27
N TYR A 277 -19.52 -10.94 0.02
CA TYR A 277 -18.39 -10.18 -0.51
C TYR A 277 -18.31 -10.41 -2.01
N LEU A 278 -18.53 -9.36 -2.80
CA LEU A 278 -18.40 -9.43 -4.24
C LEU A 278 -16.99 -9.08 -4.70
N ASP A 279 -16.56 -9.81 -5.72
CA ASP A 279 -15.43 -9.44 -6.55
C ASP A 279 -15.78 -9.59 -8.04
N ASN A 280 -14.84 -9.21 -8.92
CA ASN A 280 -15.08 -9.34 -10.36
C ASN A 280 -15.05 -10.79 -10.87
N SER A 281 -14.64 -11.78 -10.06
CA SER A 281 -14.60 -13.20 -10.41
C SER A 281 -15.92 -13.94 -10.14
N GLU A 282 -16.80 -13.41 -9.30
CA GLU A 282 -18.10 -14.04 -8.97
C GLU A 282 -19.21 -13.84 -10.01
N LYS A 283 -19.01 -12.99 -11.04
CA LYS A 283 -19.95 -12.86 -12.17
C LYS A 283 -19.81 -14.09 -13.09
N SER A 284 -20.54 -15.13 -12.73
CA SER A 284 -20.72 -16.41 -13.44
C SER A 284 -20.43 -16.38 -14.95
N ILE A 285 -19.27 -16.92 -15.32
CA ILE A 285 -19.03 -17.93 -16.37
C ILE A 285 -17.68 -18.60 -16.02
N ASP A 286 -17.74 -19.89 -15.68
CA ASP A 286 -16.64 -20.88 -15.66
C ASP A 286 -15.20 -20.37 -15.49
N GLN A 287 -14.65 -20.39 -14.27
CA GLN A 287 -13.20 -20.53 -14.01
C GLN A 287 -12.23 -19.72 -14.89
N VAL A 288 -12.63 -18.54 -15.39
CA VAL A 288 -11.71 -17.63 -16.03
C VAL A 288 -11.10 -16.82 -14.89
N CYS A 289 -9.91 -17.23 -14.43
CA CYS A 289 -8.97 -16.29 -13.85
C CYS A 289 -9.01 -15.05 -14.76
N ILE A 290 -9.52 -13.91 -14.27
CA ILE A 290 -9.45 -12.68 -15.03
C ILE A 290 -7.97 -12.34 -15.09
N PHE A 291 -7.29 -12.85 -16.13
CA PHE A 291 -5.93 -12.50 -16.46
C PHE A 291 -5.99 -11.07 -16.99
N LEU A 292 -6.00 -10.11 -16.06
CA LEU A 292 -5.80 -8.73 -16.42
C LEU A 292 -4.45 -8.61 -17.10
N ILE A 293 -4.45 -8.05 -18.31
CA ILE A 293 -3.21 -7.79 -19.04
C ILE A 293 -2.41 -6.77 -18.24
N GLU A 294 -1.17 -7.11 -17.94
CA GLU A 294 -0.24 -6.19 -17.26
C GLU A 294 -0.06 -4.93 -18.09
N PHE A 295 -0.36 -3.79 -17.47
CA PHE A 295 -0.03 -2.49 -18.01
C PHE A 295 1.38 -2.12 -17.59
N VAL A 296 2.31 -2.24 -18.54
CA VAL A 296 3.71 -1.88 -18.34
C VAL A 296 3.84 -0.35 -18.34
N LEU A 297 4.27 0.20 -17.19
CA LEU A 297 4.60 1.62 -17.05
C LEU A 297 5.84 1.95 -17.89
N ARG A 298 5.62 2.55 -19.06
CA ARG A 298 6.71 2.93 -19.99
C ARG A 298 7.53 4.11 -19.47
N ASN A 299 6.87 5.07 -18.83
CA ASN A 299 7.54 6.16 -18.13
C ASN A 299 7.39 5.95 -16.62
N ARG A 300 8.50 6.08 -15.90
CA ARG A 300 8.58 5.83 -14.46
C ARG A 300 9.18 7.06 -13.76
N GLY A 301 8.91 8.25 -14.29
CA GLY A 301 9.30 9.49 -13.63
C GLY A 301 8.58 9.66 -12.29
N ASN A 302 9.14 10.50 -11.43
CA ASN A 302 8.55 10.83 -10.14
C ASN A 302 7.21 11.57 -10.34
N PRO A 303 6.09 11.07 -9.76
CA PRO A 303 4.78 11.71 -9.90
C PRO A 303 4.70 13.15 -9.39
N ARG A 304 5.62 13.59 -8.54
CA ARG A 304 5.71 14.99 -8.08
C ARG A 304 6.04 15.98 -9.20
N ASN A 305 6.64 15.50 -10.29
CA ASN A 305 7.07 16.31 -11.41
C ASN A 305 6.08 16.27 -12.59
N SER A 306 4.91 15.64 -12.38
CA SER A 306 3.85 15.49 -13.36
C SER A 306 3.13 16.82 -13.58
N PRO A 307 3.09 17.39 -14.80
CA PRO A 307 2.17 18.49 -15.09
C PRO A 307 0.72 17.99 -14.95
N GLU A 308 -0.14 18.73 -14.24
CA GLU A 308 -1.54 18.34 -14.00
C GLU A 308 -2.38 18.18 -15.29
N THR A 309 -1.89 18.70 -16.42
CA THR A 309 -2.59 18.74 -17.69
C THR A 309 -2.26 17.52 -18.57
N ASP A 310 -3.29 16.85 -19.08
CA ASP A 310 -3.27 15.65 -19.96
C ASP A 310 -2.90 14.32 -19.27
N PHE A 311 -3.83 13.81 -18.46
CA PHE A 311 -3.72 12.46 -17.87
C PHE A 311 -4.42 11.38 -18.70
N VAL A 312 -3.86 10.17 -18.64
CA VAL A 312 -4.43 8.92 -19.15
C VAL A 312 -4.96 8.12 -17.97
N LEU A 313 -6.21 7.65 -18.10
CA LEU A 313 -6.85 6.76 -17.14
C LEU A 313 -6.72 5.32 -17.62
N THR A 314 -6.17 4.46 -16.76
CA THR A 314 -6.08 3.03 -17.00
C THR A 314 -6.96 2.29 -15.99
N THR A 315 -7.82 1.41 -16.49
CA THR A 315 -8.69 0.51 -15.73
C THR A 315 -8.72 -0.86 -16.41
N ASN A 316 -9.28 -1.88 -15.76
CA ASN A 316 -9.37 -3.27 -16.21
C ASN A 316 -8.00 -3.84 -16.64
N LYS A 317 -6.96 -3.52 -15.87
CA LYS A 317 -5.57 -3.97 -16.07
C LYS A 317 -4.87 -4.17 -14.73
N SER A 318 -3.76 -4.88 -14.73
CA SER A 318 -2.88 -4.97 -13.57
C SER A 318 -1.69 -4.03 -13.73
N VAL A 319 -1.25 -3.37 -12.65
CA VAL A 319 -0.08 -2.48 -12.65
C VAL A 319 0.87 -2.91 -11.55
N LYS A 320 2.13 -3.14 -11.92
CA LYS A 320 3.20 -3.49 -10.97
C LYS A 320 3.80 -2.24 -10.34
N PHE A 321 4.25 -2.35 -9.09
CA PHE A 321 5.11 -1.35 -8.48
C PHE A 321 6.54 -1.44 -9.03
N TYR A 322 7.16 -0.29 -9.28
CA TYR A 322 8.53 -0.20 -9.72
C TYR A 322 9.28 0.88 -8.95
N ARG A 323 10.61 0.83 -8.97
CA ARG A 323 11.40 2.04 -8.77
C ARG A 323 11.22 2.99 -9.95
N SER A 324 11.40 4.27 -9.66
CA SER A 324 11.45 5.33 -10.65
C SER A 324 12.64 5.17 -11.60
N ASP A 325 12.61 5.92 -12.70
CA ASP A 325 13.68 5.90 -13.69
C ASP A 325 15.02 6.33 -13.08
N LEU A 326 16.08 5.59 -13.42
CA LEU A 326 17.41 5.85 -12.88
C LEU A 326 17.96 7.20 -13.33
N LYS A 327 17.78 7.56 -14.60
CA LYS A 327 18.31 8.81 -15.16
C LYS A 327 17.55 10.02 -14.62
N LYS A 328 16.21 9.93 -14.54
CA LYS A 328 15.37 11.04 -14.09
C LYS A 328 15.37 11.26 -12.57
N ASP A 329 15.49 10.19 -11.79
CA ASP A 329 15.19 10.23 -10.35
C ASP A 329 16.11 9.35 -9.49
N ALA A 330 17.25 8.91 -10.04
CA ALA A 330 18.18 7.99 -9.38
C ALA A 330 17.52 6.70 -8.85
N GLY A 331 16.33 6.35 -9.35
CA GLY A 331 15.51 5.23 -8.85
C GLY A 331 15.05 5.38 -7.40
N GLN A 332 14.86 6.61 -6.90
CA GLN A 332 14.63 6.89 -5.48
C GLN A 332 13.17 6.97 -5.06
N THR A 333 12.24 6.65 -5.96
CA THR A 333 10.80 6.73 -5.68
C THR A 333 10.11 5.45 -6.11
N THR A 334 9.24 4.90 -5.27
CA THR A 334 8.37 3.78 -5.65
C THR A 334 7.13 4.32 -6.35
N VAL A 335 6.88 3.84 -7.56
CA VAL A 335 5.75 4.25 -8.41
C VAL A 335 4.87 3.04 -8.76
N PRO A 336 3.55 3.21 -8.92
CA PRO A 336 2.78 4.46 -8.75
C PRO A 336 2.60 4.91 -7.29
N PHE A 337 2.22 6.17 -7.08
CA PHE A 337 1.73 6.67 -5.78
C PHE A 337 0.28 6.26 -5.53
N PHE A 338 -0.25 6.53 -4.34
CA PHE A 338 -1.70 6.56 -4.10
C PHE A 338 -2.17 8.01 -4.01
N ASP A 339 -3.27 8.32 -4.68
CA ASP A 339 -3.99 9.58 -4.49
C ASP A 339 -4.70 9.52 -3.13
N SER A 340 -4.42 10.48 -2.26
CA SER A 340 -4.97 10.55 -0.90
C SER A 340 -5.88 11.75 -0.71
N ARG A 341 -6.31 12.39 -1.80
CA ARG A 341 -7.30 13.45 -1.73
C ARG A 341 -8.60 12.88 -1.20
N GLU A 342 -9.17 13.57 -0.23
CA GLU A 342 -10.47 13.23 0.31
C GLU A 342 -11.52 13.37 -0.78
N VAL A 343 -12.37 12.35 -0.90
CA VAL A 343 -13.58 12.43 -1.70
C VAL A 343 -14.70 12.78 -0.73
N LEU A 344 -14.97 14.08 -0.59
CA LEU A 344 -16.01 14.61 0.28
C LEU A 344 -17.30 14.86 -0.50
N PHE A 345 -18.43 14.69 0.19
CA PHE A 345 -19.76 14.99 -0.34
C PHE A 345 -20.42 16.10 0.50
N ASP A 346 -21.18 16.96 -0.16
CA ASP A 346 -22.01 17.97 0.51
C ASP A 346 -23.16 17.32 1.30
N GLU A 347 -23.71 16.22 0.78
CA GLU A 347 -24.64 15.31 1.46
C GLU A 347 -24.24 13.87 1.12
N GLY A 348 -24.02 13.01 2.13
CA GLY A 348 -23.61 11.64 1.88
C GLY A 348 -24.77 10.74 1.46
N PHE A 349 -24.48 9.75 0.61
CA PHE A 349 -25.44 8.80 0.05
C PHE A 349 -24.87 7.38 0.00
N PRO A 350 -25.72 6.34 -0.08
CA PRO A 350 -25.26 4.96 -0.29
C PRO A 350 -24.49 4.81 -1.60
N LEU A 351 -23.49 3.94 -1.59
CA LEU A 351 -22.69 3.64 -2.78
C LEU A 351 -23.18 2.35 -3.44
N GLU A 352 -23.28 2.34 -4.77
CA GLU A 352 -23.52 1.12 -5.57
C GLU A 352 -22.22 0.49 -6.09
N GLY A 353 -21.06 1.08 -5.81
CA GLY A 353 -19.80 0.51 -6.22
C GLY A 353 -18.58 1.33 -5.83
N ILE A 354 -17.43 0.70 -5.95
CA ILE A 354 -16.12 1.31 -5.76
C ILE A 354 -15.20 0.83 -6.87
N GLY A 355 -14.36 1.73 -7.38
CA GLY A 355 -13.39 1.42 -8.40
C GLY A 355 -11.99 1.89 -8.04
N LEU A 356 -11.02 1.21 -8.62
CA LEU A 356 -9.62 1.61 -8.58
C LEU A 356 -9.10 1.76 -10.01
N PHE A 357 -8.44 2.88 -10.26
CA PHE A 357 -7.83 3.17 -11.54
C PHE A 357 -6.44 3.77 -11.37
N HIS A 358 -5.65 3.72 -12.43
CA HIS A 358 -4.34 4.37 -12.48
C HIS A 358 -4.43 5.62 -13.33
N ARG A 359 -4.03 6.74 -12.75
CA ARG A 359 -3.89 8.04 -13.41
C ARG A 359 -2.41 8.28 -13.68
N SER A 360 -2.02 8.44 -14.94
CA SER A 360 -0.65 8.79 -15.30
C SER A 360 -0.62 9.82 -16.42
N ASP A 361 0.54 10.44 -16.63
CA ASP A 361 0.80 11.25 -17.81
C ASP A 361 1.95 10.62 -18.63
N LYS A 362 2.44 11.34 -19.63
CA LYS A 362 3.55 10.86 -20.47
C LYS A 362 4.89 10.79 -19.75
N GLU A 363 5.10 11.53 -18.66
CA GLU A 363 6.37 11.73 -17.97
C GLU A 363 6.48 11.06 -16.60
N SER A 364 5.39 10.53 -16.07
CA SER A 364 5.24 10.08 -14.69
C SER A 364 4.84 8.60 -14.58
N GLY A 365 5.31 7.94 -13.51
CA GLY A 365 4.80 6.62 -13.10
C GLY A 365 3.34 6.65 -12.59
N GLY A 366 2.77 7.84 -12.38
CA GLY A 366 1.37 8.05 -12.06
C GLY A 366 0.99 7.73 -10.61
N SER A 367 -0.32 7.62 -10.39
CA SER A 367 -0.92 7.30 -9.09
C SER A 367 -2.14 6.40 -9.25
N PHE A 368 -2.33 5.50 -8.29
CA PHE A 368 -3.59 4.82 -8.08
C PHE A 368 -4.57 5.76 -7.41
N ALA A 369 -5.80 5.83 -7.91
CA ALA A 369 -6.86 6.64 -7.36
C ALA A 369 -8.13 5.81 -7.22
N LEU A 370 -8.84 6.06 -6.12
CA LEU A 370 -10.16 5.49 -5.88
C LEU A 370 -11.21 6.34 -6.58
N ARG A 371 -12.25 5.67 -7.07
CA ARG A 371 -13.52 6.29 -7.46
C ARG A 371 -14.65 5.54 -6.81
N ILE A 372 -15.76 6.22 -6.65
CA ILE A 372 -16.99 5.70 -6.06
C ILE A 372 -18.13 5.91 -7.03
N PHE A 373 -19.14 5.05 -6.91
CA PHE A 373 -20.33 5.07 -7.75
C PHE A 373 -21.54 5.29 -6.85
N ASP A 374 -22.26 6.36 -7.13
CA ASP A 374 -23.42 6.80 -6.37
C ASP A 374 -24.59 5.86 -6.67
N PHE A 375 -25.30 5.41 -5.63
CA PHE A 375 -26.42 4.51 -5.82
C PHE A 375 -27.50 5.15 -6.70
N ASN A 376 -27.72 4.59 -7.90
CA ASN A 376 -28.66 5.16 -8.85
C ASN A 376 -30.11 4.92 -8.40
N MET A 377 -30.82 6.01 -8.17
CA MET A 377 -32.21 6.02 -7.71
C MET A 377 -33.26 6.07 -8.84
N PHE A 378 -32.84 6.02 -10.12
CA PHE A 378 -33.73 6.21 -11.29
C PHE A 378 -33.57 5.14 -12.38
#